data_AF-A0A6C0C137-F1
#
_entry.id   AF-A0A6C0C137-F1
#
_cell.length_a   1.000
_cell.length_b   1.000
_cell.length_c   1.000
_cell.angle_alpha   90.00
_cell.angle_beta   90.00
_cell.angle_gamma   90.00
#
_symmetry.space_group_name_H-M   'P 1'
#
loop_
_entity.id
_entity.type
_entity.pdbx_description
1 polymer ?
#
loop_
_entity_poly.entity_id
_entity_poly.type
_entity_poly.pdbx_seq_one_letter_code
_entity_poly.pdbx_strand_id
1 'polypeptide(L)'
;MASTRRKNNKGDYVLKQAQHENMLSNRLYEHNAYPSQSHLPGDGLLVGQMGPMKMSQNFADIESFLRGTGSVDLVNERKQTVPILNNLQSLSVIDKTKLQIPEPLVVEHGQRPSYQK
;
A
#
# COMPACT_ATOMS: atom_id res chain seq x y z
N MET A 1 5.63 -54.83 15.73
CA MET A 1 5.84 -53.47 15.17
C MET A 1 6.32 -53.60 13.72
N ALA A 2 5.40 -53.68 12.77
CA ALA A 2 5.74 -53.68 11.34
C ALA A 2 5.49 -52.28 10.77
N SER A 3 6.55 -51.56 10.43
CA SER A 3 6.45 -50.28 9.71
C SER A 3 6.16 -50.58 8.25
N THR A 4 4.90 -50.61 7.85
CA THR A 4 4.44 -50.96 6.49
C THR A 4 4.64 -49.85 5.46
N ARG A 5 5.16 -48.68 5.87
CA ARG A 5 5.46 -47.57 4.95
C ARG A 5 6.97 -47.42 4.76
N ARG A 6 7.45 -47.78 3.56
CA ARG A 6 8.83 -47.55 3.12
C ARG A 6 8.99 -46.08 2.72
N LYS A 7 9.19 -45.18 3.70
CA LYS A 7 9.25 -43.71 3.53
C LYS A 7 10.30 -43.17 2.54
N ASN A 8 11.22 -44.02 2.07
CA ASN A 8 12.37 -43.67 1.23
C ASN A 8 12.32 -44.33 -0.16
N ASN A 9 11.13 -44.65 -0.68
CA ASN A 9 11.03 -45.12 -2.06
C ASN A 9 11.29 -43.95 -3.04
N LYS A 10 11.96 -44.23 -4.16
CA LYS A 10 12.26 -43.25 -5.21
C LYS A 10 10.99 -42.57 -5.73
N GLY A 11 9.91 -43.33 -5.90
CA GLY A 11 8.60 -42.80 -6.33
C GLY A 11 8.03 -41.77 -5.34
N ASP A 12 8.09 -42.07 -4.05
CA ASP A 12 7.61 -41.15 -3.00
C ASP A 12 8.41 -39.85 -2.96
N TYR A 13 9.72 -39.92 -3.23
CA TYR A 13 10.59 -38.75 -3.29
C TYR A 13 10.26 -37.85 -4.49
N VAL A 14 10.08 -38.44 -5.68
CA VAL A 14 9.68 -37.70 -6.89
C VAL A 14 8.34 -37.00 -6.69
N LEU A 15 7.37 -37.68 -6.05
CA LEU A 15 6.06 -37.08 -5.78
C LEU A 15 6.15 -35.92 -4.80
N LYS A 16 6.99 -36.01 -3.76
CA LYS A 16 7.25 -34.88 -2.85
C LYS A 16 7.90 -33.70 -3.56
N GLN A 17 8.85 -33.97 -4.46
CA GLN A 17 9.49 -32.92 -5.23
C GLN A 17 8.48 -32.22 -6.14
N ALA A 18 7.66 -32.97 -6.87
CA ALA A 18 6.59 -32.42 -7.70
C ALA A 18 5.57 -31.62 -6.88
N GLN A 19 5.18 -32.12 -5.69
CA GLN A 19 4.30 -31.38 -4.78
C GLN A 19 4.94 -30.07 -4.32
N HIS A 20 6.23 -30.09 -3.98
CA HIS A 20 6.97 -28.90 -3.57
C HIS A 20 7.07 -27.87 -4.71
N GLU A 21 7.37 -28.32 -5.93
CA GLU A 21 7.41 -27.48 -7.13
C GLU A 21 6.05 -26.85 -7.43
N ASN A 22 4.96 -27.62 -7.33
CA ASN A 22 3.59 -27.11 -7.49
C ASN A 22 3.20 -26.10 -6.40
N MET A 23 3.61 -26.35 -5.17
CA MET A 23 3.38 -25.42 -4.06
C MET A 23 4.16 -24.12 -4.25
N LEU A 24 5.41 -24.21 -4.71
CA LEU A 24 6.24 -23.05 -5.03
C LEU A 24 5.65 -22.25 -6.20
N SER A 25 5.28 -22.92 -7.30
CA SER A 25 4.72 -22.25 -8.46
C SER A 25 3.45 -21.49 -8.11
N ASN A 26 2.57 -22.08 -7.28
CA ASN A 26 1.36 -21.43 -6.81
C ASN A 26 1.64 -20.22 -5.91
N ARG A 27 2.60 -20.31 -4.97
CA ARG A 27 2.94 -19.19 -4.06
C ARG A 27 3.70 -18.06 -4.74
N LEU A 28 4.57 -18.38 -5.69
CA LEU A 28 5.35 -17.42 -6.45
C LEU A 28 4.55 -16.80 -7.61
N TYR A 29 3.37 -17.34 -7.90
CA TYR A 29 2.50 -16.79 -8.92
C TYR A 29 2.04 -15.38 -8.51
N GLU A 30 2.44 -14.39 -9.29
CA GLU A 30 2.25 -12.97 -8.97
C GLU A 30 0.77 -12.62 -8.69
N HIS A 31 -0.15 -13.18 -9.48
CA HIS A 31 -1.58 -12.92 -9.34
C HIS A 31 -2.24 -13.63 -8.15
N ASN A 32 -1.54 -14.56 -7.49
CA ASN A 32 -2.02 -15.12 -6.21
C ASN A 32 -1.77 -14.14 -5.07
N ALA A 33 -0.62 -13.46 -5.08
CA ALA A 33 -0.25 -12.51 -4.04
C ALA A 33 -0.84 -11.10 -4.29
N TYR A 34 -0.96 -10.68 -5.55
CA TYR A 34 -1.36 -9.32 -5.90
C TYR A 34 -2.50 -9.32 -6.92
N PRO A 35 -3.51 -8.44 -6.75
CA PRO A 35 -4.53 -8.25 -7.76
C PRO A 35 -3.93 -7.65 -9.04
N SER A 36 -4.53 -7.98 -10.19
CA SER A 36 -4.10 -7.47 -11.50
C SER A 36 -4.23 -5.95 -11.61
N GLN A 37 -5.25 -5.37 -10.98
CA GLN A 37 -5.49 -3.93 -10.92
C GLN A 37 -5.69 -3.48 -9.49
N SER A 38 -4.96 -2.45 -9.08
CA SER A 38 -5.06 -1.83 -7.75
C SER A 38 -5.56 -0.40 -7.90
N HIS A 39 -6.61 -0.07 -7.16
CA HIS A 39 -7.21 1.27 -7.13
C HIS A 39 -7.21 1.78 -5.69
N LEU A 40 -7.21 3.10 -5.54
CA LEU A 40 -7.49 3.73 -4.26
C LEU A 40 -9.00 3.59 -3.95
N PRO A 41 -9.39 3.42 -2.69
CA PRO A 41 -10.77 3.09 -2.30
C PRO A 41 -11.79 4.19 -2.63
N GLY A 42 -11.34 5.40 -2.96
CA GLY A 42 -12.23 6.51 -3.34
C GLY A 42 -13.31 6.74 -2.27
N ASP A 43 -14.54 6.93 -2.74
CA ASP A 43 -15.71 7.12 -1.89
C ASP A 43 -16.59 5.86 -1.82
N GLY A 44 -16.97 5.49 -0.60
CA GLY A 44 -17.88 4.36 -0.34
C GLY A 44 -17.19 3.02 -0.07
N LEU A 45 -15.87 2.92 -0.24
CA LEU A 45 -15.09 1.74 0.13
C LEU A 45 -14.08 2.05 1.23
N LEU A 46 -13.74 1.04 2.02
CA LEU A 46 -12.64 1.10 2.97
C LEU A 46 -11.33 0.70 2.30
N VAL A 47 -10.22 1.24 2.78
CA VAL A 47 -8.89 0.87 2.32
C VAL A 47 -8.59 -0.59 2.70
N GLY A 48 -8.28 -1.41 1.69
CA GLY A 48 -7.76 -2.75 1.89
C GLY A 48 -6.24 -2.75 2.09
N GLN A 49 -5.68 -3.90 2.45
CA GLN A 49 -4.23 -4.08 2.46
C GLN A 49 -3.70 -3.94 1.03
N MET A 50 -2.70 -3.08 0.85
CA MET A 50 -2.04 -2.86 -0.44
C MET A 50 -0.54 -3.10 -0.29
N GLY A 51 0.04 -3.82 -1.25
CA GLY A 51 1.47 -4.08 -1.28
C GLY A 51 2.27 -2.80 -1.51
N PRO A 52 3.41 -2.61 -0.82
CA PRO A 52 4.20 -1.37 -0.90
C PRO A 52 4.73 -1.10 -2.31
N MET A 53 5.06 -2.15 -3.06
CA MET A 53 5.49 -2.06 -4.46
C MET A 53 4.42 -1.48 -5.40
N LYS A 54 3.13 -1.62 -5.06
CA LYS A 54 2.05 -0.99 -5.83
C LYS A 54 1.92 0.51 -5.53
N MET A 55 2.34 0.96 -4.35
CA MET A 55 2.34 2.39 -4.00
C MET A 55 3.54 3.14 -4.58
N SER A 56 4.72 2.54 -4.57
CA SER A 56 5.96 3.20 -5.02
C SER A 56 6.99 2.19 -5.52
N GLN A 57 7.77 2.61 -6.53
CA GLN A 57 8.86 1.78 -7.08
C GLN A 57 10.05 1.66 -6.11
N ASN A 58 10.36 2.72 -5.36
CA ASN A 58 11.43 2.76 -4.37
C ASN A 58 10.91 2.68 -2.92
N PHE A 59 9.88 1.86 -2.70
CA PHE A 59 9.24 1.72 -1.39
C PHE A 59 10.21 1.38 -0.26
N ALA A 60 11.23 0.54 -0.52
CA ALA A 60 12.20 0.12 0.49
C ALA A 60 13.09 1.29 0.96
N ASP A 61 13.48 2.18 0.05
CA ASP A 61 14.27 3.37 0.36
C ASP A 61 13.43 4.37 1.15
N ILE A 62 12.18 4.57 0.75
CA ILE A 62 11.23 5.44 1.47
C ILE A 62 10.98 4.89 2.87
N GLU A 63 10.75 3.58 3.02
CA GLU A 63 10.52 2.96 4.32
C GLU A 63 11.76 3.08 5.21
N SER A 64 12.95 2.81 4.67
CA SER A 64 14.21 2.99 5.38
C SER A 64 14.41 4.45 5.78
N PHE A 65 13.99 5.39 4.93
CA PHE A 65 14.01 6.82 5.23
C PHE A 65 13.13 7.14 6.44
N LEU A 66 11.85 6.74 6.38
CA LEU A 66 10.82 6.99 7.38
C LEU A 66 11.12 6.31 8.72
N ARG A 67 11.71 5.12 8.71
CA ARG A 67 12.16 4.42 9.92
C ARG A 67 13.41 5.04 10.56
N GLY A 68 14.03 6.03 9.91
CA GLY A 68 15.21 6.72 10.42
C GLY A 68 16.51 5.91 10.28
N THR A 69 16.53 4.85 9.48
CA THR A 69 17.73 4.05 9.24
C THR A 69 18.82 4.91 8.60
N GLY A 70 20.03 4.87 9.17
CA GLY A 70 21.17 5.67 8.71
C GLY A 70 21.13 7.15 9.11
N SER A 71 20.28 7.55 10.07
CA SER A 71 20.24 8.93 10.59
C SER A 71 21.43 9.30 11.49
N VAL A 72 22.13 8.30 12.04
CA VAL A 72 23.27 8.47 12.96
C VAL A 72 24.62 8.15 12.32
N ASP A 73 24.69 8.05 10.98
CA ASP A 73 25.99 7.91 10.31
C ASP A 73 26.74 9.24 10.40
N LEU A 74 27.85 9.25 11.14
CA LEU A 74 28.70 10.41 11.36
C LEU A 74 29.79 10.56 10.28
N VAL A 75 29.93 9.57 9.40
CA VAL A 75 30.96 9.54 8.35
C VAL A 75 30.35 9.93 7.01
N ASN A 76 29.17 9.39 6.68
CA ASN A 76 28.49 9.69 5.43
C ASN A 76 27.22 10.48 5.68
N GLU A 77 27.07 11.61 4.98
CA GLU A 77 25.82 12.34 4.96
C GLU A 77 24.70 11.49 4.35
N ARG A 78 23.53 11.51 5.00
CA ARG A 78 22.36 10.77 4.52
C ARG A 78 21.90 11.36 3.19
N LYS A 79 21.86 10.52 2.15
CA LYS A 79 21.30 10.92 0.84
C LYS A 79 19.82 11.26 0.97
N GLN A 80 19.39 12.33 0.31
CA GLN A 80 17.99 12.68 0.21
C GLN A 80 17.24 11.63 -0.60
N THR A 81 16.23 11.00 0.00
CA THR A 81 15.37 10.04 -0.70
C THR A 81 14.22 10.77 -1.38
N VAL A 82 14.18 10.72 -2.72
CA VAL A 82 13.06 11.24 -3.51
C VAL A 82 12.06 10.10 -3.77
N PRO A 83 10.80 10.21 -3.34
CA PRO A 83 9.83 9.14 -3.54
C PRO A 83 9.37 9.06 -5.00
N ILE A 84 9.38 7.85 -5.56
CA ILE A 84 8.89 7.54 -6.91
C ILE A 84 7.54 6.84 -6.76
N LEU A 85 6.48 7.64 -6.71
CA LEU A 85 5.11 7.17 -6.48
C LEU A 85 4.48 6.65 -7.77
N ASN A 86 3.73 5.55 -7.66
CA ASN A 86 2.91 5.05 -8.76
C ASN A 86 1.60 5.83 -8.80
N ASN A 87 1.16 6.21 -10.00
CA ASN A 87 -0.12 6.89 -10.17
C ASN A 87 -1.29 5.88 -10.11
N LEU A 88 -1.99 5.83 -8.97
CA LEU A 88 -3.14 4.96 -8.75
C LEU A 88 -4.44 5.73 -8.93
N GLN A 89 -5.37 5.17 -9.70
CA GLN A 89 -6.70 5.74 -9.87
C GLN A 89 -7.59 5.44 -8.66
N SER A 90 -8.44 6.37 -8.28
CA SER A 90 -9.47 6.17 -7.25
C SER A 90 -10.73 5.56 -7.85
N LEU A 91 -11.28 4.54 -7.21
CA LEU A 91 -12.55 3.91 -7.59
C LEU A 91 -13.62 4.31 -6.57
N SER A 92 -14.37 5.38 -6.87
CA SER A 92 -15.54 5.75 -6.07
C SER A 92 -16.75 4.93 -6.50
N VAL A 93 -17.43 4.34 -5.52
CA VAL A 93 -18.67 3.57 -5.74
C VAL A 93 -19.90 4.43 -5.49
N ILE A 94 -19.74 5.52 -4.73
CA ILE A 94 -20.80 6.50 -4.46
C ILE A 94 -20.42 7.87 -4.99
N ASP A 95 -21.43 8.61 -5.43
CA ASP A 95 -21.29 10.03 -5.73
C ASP A 95 -21.45 10.84 -4.45
N LYS A 96 -20.50 11.74 -4.20
CA LYS A 96 -20.60 12.68 -3.08
C LYS A 96 -21.71 13.69 -3.32
N THR A 97 -22.42 14.05 -2.25
CA THR A 97 -23.28 15.24 -2.26
C THR A 97 -22.42 16.48 -2.55
N LYS A 98 -22.93 17.37 -3.40
CA LYS A 98 -22.23 18.61 -3.74
C LYS A 98 -22.04 19.43 -2.45
N LEU A 99 -20.79 19.67 -2.08
CA LEU A 99 -20.45 20.53 -0.96
C LEU A 99 -20.96 21.94 -1.24
N GLN A 100 -21.95 22.38 -0.46
CA GLN A 100 -22.44 23.76 -0.48
C GLN A 100 -21.57 24.55 0.50
N ILE A 101 -20.57 25.28 -0.02
CA ILE A 101 -19.79 26.21 0.79
C ILE A 101 -20.55 27.55 0.78
N PRO A 102 -20.88 28.15 1.94
CA PRO A 102 -21.49 29.46 1.97
C PRO A 102 -20.51 30.51 1.41
N GLU A 103 -21.05 31.59 0.87
CA GLU A 103 -20.23 32.73 0.46
C GLU A 103 -19.38 33.22 1.64
N PRO A 104 -18.14 33.69 1.38
CA PRO A 104 -17.28 34.21 2.43
C PRO A 104 -17.98 35.34 3.18
N LEU A 105 -17.87 35.34 4.51
CA LEU A 105 -18.50 36.34 5.36
C LEU A 105 -17.96 37.74 5.01
N VAL A 106 -18.81 38.55 4.36
CA VAL A 106 -18.57 39.98 4.17
C VAL A 106 -19.09 40.71 5.40
N VAL A 107 -18.18 41.20 6.25
CA VAL A 107 -18.53 42.02 7.41
C VAL A 107 -18.61 43.48 6.97
N GLU A 108 -19.84 43.96 6.78
CA GLU A 108 -20.10 45.37 6.47
C GLU A 108 -19.59 46.30 7.58
N HIS A 109 -19.01 47.44 7.21
CA HIS A 109 -18.60 48.47 8.16
C HIS A 109 -19.83 49.20 8.71
N GLY A 110 -19.82 49.54 10.01
CA GLY A 110 -20.92 50.30 10.63
C GLY A 110 -22.09 49.46 11.19
N GLN A 111 -21.96 48.13 11.30
CA GLN A 111 -22.99 47.26 11.93
C GLN A 111 -23.27 47.59 13.41
N ARG A 112 -22.40 48.37 14.07
CA ARG A 112 -22.64 48.91 15.40
C ARG A 112 -22.84 50.43 15.31
N PRO A 113 -23.99 50.96 15.76
CA PRO A 113 -24.26 52.41 15.77
C PRO A 113 -23.21 53.23 16.52
N SER A 114 -22.50 52.65 17.49
CA SER A 114 -21.51 53.35 18.31
C SER A 114 -20.13 53.52 17.65
N TYR A 115 -19.90 52.97 16.45
CA TYR A 115 -18.59 52.98 15.78
C TYR A 115 -18.65 53.55 14.36
N GLN A 116 -19.51 54.55 14.11
CA GLN A 116 -19.49 55.32 12.88
C GLN A 116 -18.38 56.39 12.98
N LYS A 117 -17.31 56.24 12.20
CA LYS A 117 -16.31 57.28 11.88
C LYS A 117 -16.21 57.41 10.38
#